data_AF-A0AAD9UYQ2-F1
#
_entry.id   AF-A0AAD9UYQ2-F1
#
_cell.length_a   1.000
_cell.length_b   1.000
_cell.length_c   1.000
_cell.angle_alpha   90.00
_cell.angle_beta   90.00
_cell.angle_gamma   90.00
#
_symmetry.space_group_name_H-M   'P 1'
#
loop_
_entity.id
_entity.type
_entity.pdbx_description
1 polymer ?
#
loop_
_entity_poly.entity_id
_entity_poly.type
_entity_poly.pdbx_seq_one_letter_code
_entity_poly.pdbx_strand_id
1 'polypeptide(L)'
;MTTKKHNENVSRDNANDEEAYDSPWDEDDSSESGEESNEEEDSFCITSLESDLSEKAKVTAFATTTCNCKFGEGEKPCSASLSLDELVESRSNCHELTSTELDLVILGAIQSSLNCNEVSVSRRSHKHCQQTRMAFYYHGKRICKKTFLFLHCLNKNRFCSLVKHYRKNGLSVRVNGNKKRLPSSAFSSETIEQVVKFILNTAEEQALLLPGRVPGFKRIDVRLLPSVLTKHSLWKTYCEISTSQGKNHVGYSKFCDLWSQLCPFVLIMRPATDLCWTCQKNNNLIQKTANLPEAEKVEAVRNQEQHL
;
A
#
# COMPACT_ATOMS: atom_id res chain seq x y z
N MET A 1 31.26 68.57 -42.42
CA MET A 1 32.44 68.14 -43.21
C MET A 1 32.61 66.63 -43.03
N THR A 2 32.56 65.90 -44.15
CA THR A 2 33.27 64.63 -44.45
C THR A 2 33.12 63.39 -43.54
N THR A 3 32.12 62.55 -43.89
CA THR A 3 32.21 61.18 -44.47
C THR A 3 33.14 60.07 -43.93
N LYS A 4 32.61 58.82 -44.04
CA LYS A 4 33.20 57.46 -44.19
C LYS A 4 33.45 56.71 -42.87
N LYS A 5 33.22 55.38 -42.72
CA LYS A 5 32.93 54.27 -43.66
C LYS A 5 32.45 53.05 -42.84
N HIS A 6 31.64 52.17 -43.43
CA HIS A 6 31.48 50.76 -43.03
C HIS A 6 32.81 49.98 -43.11
N ASN A 7 33.01 48.97 -42.24
CA ASN A 7 33.13 47.57 -42.68
C ASN A 7 33.10 46.56 -41.51
N GLU A 8 32.54 45.39 -41.79
CA GLU A 8 32.52 44.18 -40.96
C GLU A 8 33.92 43.60 -40.75
N ASN A 9 34.15 42.91 -39.61
CA ASN A 9 34.80 41.60 -39.63
C ASN A 9 34.62 40.80 -38.33
N VAL A 10 34.25 39.54 -38.52
CA VAL A 10 34.24 38.45 -37.54
C VAL A 10 35.64 37.84 -37.46
N SER A 11 36.19 37.62 -36.26
CA SER A 11 36.83 36.36 -35.82
C SER A 11 37.57 36.51 -34.48
N ARG A 12 37.31 35.52 -33.60
CA ARG A 12 38.12 34.93 -32.50
C ARG A 12 39.35 35.70 -31.99
N ASP A 13 39.43 35.90 -30.67
CA ASP A 13 40.48 35.32 -29.82
C ASP A 13 40.22 35.50 -28.30
N ASN A 14 40.80 34.58 -27.54
CA ASN A 14 40.72 34.35 -26.08
C ASN A 14 41.25 35.51 -25.20
N ALA A 15 40.63 35.67 -24.02
CA ALA A 15 41.25 36.02 -22.72
C ALA A 15 40.14 35.84 -21.65
N ASN A 16 40.14 34.79 -20.82
CA ASN A 16 40.94 34.55 -19.62
C ASN A 16 40.65 35.55 -18.48
N ASP A 17 39.97 35.04 -17.44
CA ASP A 17 40.02 35.36 -15.99
C ASP A 17 39.00 34.38 -15.35
N GLU A 18 39.41 33.23 -14.80
CA GLU A 18 39.93 33.01 -13.43
C GLU A 18 39.03 33.68 -12.37
N GLU A 19 38.39 32.99 -11.42
CA GLU A 19 38.89 32.03 -10.41
C GLU A 19 37.74 31.04 -10.07
N ALA A 20 37.86 29.71 -9.93
CA ALA A 20 38.79 28.84 -9.20
C ALA A 20 38.76 29.00 -7.66
N TYR A 21 37.90 28.23 -6.98
CA TYR A 21 38.29 27.62 -5.71
C TYR A 21 37.57 26.28 -5.45
N ASP A 22 38.29 25.23 -5.86
CA ASP A 22 38.44 23.91 -5.24
C ASP A 22 37.42 23.42 -4.20
N SER A 23 36.75 22.32 -4.58
CA SER A 23 36.26 21.29 -3.64
C SER A 23 37.19 20.08 -3.71
N PRO A 24 37.95 19.80 -2.63
CA PRO A 24 38.78 18.61 -2.56
C PRO A 24 38.27 17.55 -1.54
N TRP A 25 37.91 16.36 -2.08
CA TRP A 25 38.07 14.98 -1.53
C TRP A 25 37.31 14.59 -0.24
N ASP A 26 36.90 13.35 0.00
CA ASP A 26 36.60 12.17 -0.82
C ASP A 26 35.90 11.17 0.11
N GLU A 27 35.20 10.21 -0.50
CA GLU A 27 34.82 8.97 0.17
C GLU A 27 36.08 8.18 0.56
N ASP A 28 36.10 7.60 1.76
CA ASP A 28 36.83 6.35 1.94
C ASP A 28 36.23 5.46 3.03
N ASP A 29 36.16 4.20 2.64
CA ASP A 29 35.79 2.99 3.36
C ASP A 29 37.01 2.51 4.16
N SER A 30 36.85 2.16 5.45
CA SER A 30 37.60 1.08 6.12
C SER A 30 37.30 0.96 7.62
N SER A 31 37.14 -0.29 8.01
CA SER A 31 37.07 -0.90 9.35
C SER A 31 38.34 -0.74 10.21
N GLU A 32 38.22 -0.54 11.53
CA GLU A 32 38.57 -1.50 12.62
C GLU A 32 38.62 -0.87 14.04
N SER A 33 37.97 -1.55 14.99
CA SER A 33 38.37 -1.88 16.38
C SER A 33 38.68 -0.82 17.49
N GLY A 34 38.03 -1.04 18.65
CA GLY A 34 38.46 -0.74 20.05
C GLY A 34 38.18 0.69 20.55
N GLU A 35 37.59 0.97 21.72
CA GLU A 35 37.28 0.21 22.94
C GLU A 35 36.04 0.84 23.64
N GLU A 36 35.26 -0.03 24.30
CA GLU A 36 34.05 0.28 25.05
C GLU A 36 34.32 0.96 26.39
N SER A 37 33.38 1.81 26.84
CA SER A 37 32.94 1.77 28.23
C SER A 37 31.51 2.32 28.40
N ASN A 38 30.58 1.37 28.44
CA ASN A 38 29.48 1.23 29.41
C ASN A 38 28.56 2.43 29.67
N GLU A 39 27.44 2.49 28.94
CA GLU A 39 26.15 2.81 29.54
C GLU A 39 25.11 1.80 29.04
N GLU A 40 24.47 1.13 30.00
CA GLU A 40 23.61 -0.04 29.86
C GLU A 40 22.54 0.11 28.77
N GLU A 41 22.67 -0.72 27.74
CA GLU A 41 21.63 -0.94 26.74
C GLU A 41 20.48 -1.72 27.36
N ASP A 42 19.43 -1.02 27.78
CA ASP A 42 18.13 -1.65 27.95
C ASP A 42 17.51 -1.82 26.54
N SER A 43 17.88 -2.94 25.92
CA SER A 43 17.37 -3.44 24.64
C SER A 43 15.88 -3.76 24.77
N PHE A 44 15.04 -2.73 24.62
CA PHE A 44 13.64 -2.94 24.29
C PHE A 44 13.45 -2.82 22.78
N CYS A 45 13.80 -3.92 22.10
CA CYS A 45 13.31 -4.21 20.76
C CYS A 45 11.80 -4.46 20.88
N ILE A 46 10.99 -3.44 20.58
CA ILE A 46 9.60 -3.70 20.17
C ILE A 46 9.72 -4.43 18.83
N THR A 47 9.79 -5.75 18.92
CA THR A 47 9.70 -6.66 17.79
C THR A 47 8.37 -6.40 17.10
N SER A 48 8.36 -6.64 15.79
CA SER A 48 7.25 -6.46 14.87
C SER A 48 6.04 -7.39 15.14
N LEU A 49 5.78 -7.76 16.41
CA LEU A 49 4.85 -8.80 16.84
C LEU A 49 3.78 -8.29 17.84
N GLU A 50 3.43 -7.00 17.80
CA GLU A 50 2.33 -6.42 18.61
C GLU A 50 1.14 -5.94 17.75
N SER A 51 0.88 -6.62 16.62
CA SER A 51 -0.24 -6.29 15.74
C SER A 51 -1.62 -6.76 16.24
N ASP A 52 -1.69 -7.65 17.24
CA ASP A 52 -2.97 -8.29 17.64
C ASP A 52 -3.40 -8.07 19.11
N LEU A 53 -2.74 -7.20 19.87
CA LEU A 53 -3.30 -6.74 21.14
C LEU A 53 -4.31 -5.62 20.90
N SER A 54 -5.52 -5.76 21.43
CA SER A 54 -6.50 -4.66 21.49
C SER A 54 -5.81 -3.40 22.02
N GLU A 55 -6.05 -2.23 21.40
CA GLU A 55 -5.44 -0.96 21.82
C GLU A 55 -5.62 -0.70 23.32
N LYS A 56 -6.75 -1.12 23.89
CA LYS A 56 -7.02 -1.08 25.33
C LYS A 56 -5.99 -1.84 26.16
N ALA A 57 -5.53 -3.01 25.69
CA ALA A 57 -4.49 -3.79 26.36
C ALA A 57 -3.14 -3.08 26.32
N LYS A 58 -2.79 -2.41 25.22
CA LYS A 58 -1.55 -1.62 25.09
C LYS A 58 -1.54 -0.44 26.05
N VAL A 59 -2.67 0.27 26.18
CA VAL A 59 -2.80 1.40 27.11
C VAL A 59 -2.70 0.92 28.56
N THR A 60 -3.42 -0.15 28.94
CA THR A 60 -3.33 -0.72 30.29
C THR A 60 -1.91 -1.17 30.62
N ALA A 61 -1.23 -1.87 29.69
CA ALA A 61 0.15 -2.32 29.87
C ALA A 61 1.14 -1.15 30.03
N PHE A 62 0.96 -0.07 29.27
CA PHE A 62 1.81 1.12 29.42
C PHE A 62 1.54 1.85 30.73
N ALA A 63 0.28 1.91 31.19
CA ALA A 63 -0.07 2.48 32.48
C ALA A 63 0.53 1.70 33.65
N THR A 64 0.63 0.37 33.55
CA THR A 64 1.25 -0.47 34.59
C THR A 64 2.77 -0.46 34.57
N THR A 65 3.38 -0.60 33.39
CA THR A 65 4.85 -0.68 33.25
C THR A 65 5.50 0.69 33.36
N THR A 66 4.75 1.75 33.04
CA THR A 66 5.17 3.15 33.04
C THR A 66 6.38 3.46 32.14
N CYS A 67 6.75 4.72 32.05
CA CYS A 67 7.88 5.16 31.24
C CYS A 67 9.23 5.14 31.98
N ASN A 68 9.27 4.76 33.27
CA ASN A 68 10.46 4.65 34.13
C ASN A 68 11.41 5.87 34.13
N CYS A 69 10.90 7.06 33.82
CA CYS A 69 11.70 8.29 33.83
C CYS A 69 11.55 9.03 35.16
N LYS A 70 12.35 10.08 35.39
CA LYS A 70 12.30 10.91 36.61
C LYS A 70 11.79 12.34 36.35
N PHE A 71 11.03 12.55 35.28
CA PHE A 71 10.53 13.89 34.92
C PHE A 71 9.23 14.30 35.63
N GLY A 72 8.54 13.37 36.30
CA GLY A 72 7.34 13.67 37.06
C GLY A 72 7.64 14.29 38.44
N GLU A 73 6.60 14.84 39.07
CA GLU A 73 6.70 15.39 40.43
C GLU A 73 7.12 14.30 41.43
N GLY A 74 8.08 14.61 42.30
CA GLY A 74 8.58 13.68 43.33
C GLY A 74 9.32 12.46 42.78
N GLU A 75 10.10 12.64 41.71
CA GLU A 75 10.88 11.57 41.01
C GLU A 75 10.03 10.45 40.39
N LYS A 76 8.73 10.66 40.25
CA LYS A 76 7.84 9.68 39.63
C LYS A 76 7.99 9.68 38.09
N PRO A 77 7.61 8.57 37.42
CA PRO A 77 7.49 8.53 35.96
C PRO A 77 6.55 9.61 35.43
N CYS A 78 6.94 10.31 34.34
CA CYS A 78 6.07 11.32 33.74
C CYS A 78 4.75 10.75 33.23
N SER A 79 4.70 9.46 32.87
CA SER A 79 3.47 8.76 32.49
C SER A 79 2.48 8.65 33.65
N ALA A 80 2.95 8.68 34.90
CA ALA A 80 2.07 8.65 36.08
C ALA A 80 1.32 9.98 36.30
N SER A 81 1.76 11.08 35.66
CA SER A 81 1.04 12.36 35.67
C SER A 81 -0.10 12.44 34.64
N LEU A 82 -0.25 11.39 33.84
CA LEU A 82 -1.28 11.25 32.82
C LEU A 82 -2.30 10.21 33.28
N SER A 83 -3.57 10.55 33.19
CA SER A 83 -4.68 9.65 33.42
C SER A 83 -4.80 8.61 32.29
N LEU A 84 -5.45 7.49 32.60
CA LEU A 84 -5.74 6.46 31.60
C LEU A 84 -6.56 7.04 30.44
N ASP A 85 -7.53 7.90 30.75
CA ASP A 85 -8.40 8.54 29.77
C ASP A 85 -7.62 9.46 28.83
N GLU A 86 -6.68 10.27 29.35
CA GLU A 86 -5.79 11.12 28.53
C GLU A 86 -4.95 10.28 27.56
N LEU A 87 -4.47 9.10 27.97
CA LEU A 87 -3.71 8.20 27.09
C LEU A 87 -4.59 7.60 25.98
N VAL A 88 -5.80 7.17 26.33
CA VAL A 88 -6.76 6.60 25.36
C VAL A 88 -7.17 7.66 24.35
N GLU A 89 -7.57 8.85 24.81
CA GLU A 89 -8.03 9.94 23.96
C GLU A 89 -6.94 10.37 22.97
N SER A 90 -5.71 10.58 23.45
CA SER A 90 -4.59 10.96 22.59
C SER A 90 -4.33 9.96 21.46
N ARG A 91 -4.35 8.67 21.80
CA ARG A 91 -4.11 7.59 20.83
C ARG A 91 -5.27 7.41 19.86
N SER A 92 -6.51 7.50 20.33
CA SER A 92 -7.70 7.48 19.47
C SER A 92 -7.65 8.61 18.44
N ASN A 93 -7.34 9.83 18.88
CA ASN A 93 -7.18 10.98 17.98
C ASN A 93 -6.06 10.74 16.94
N CYS A 94 -4.94 10.13 17.33
CA CYS A 94 -3.86 9.81 16.40
C CYS A 94 -4.24 8.71 15.39
N HIS A 95 -5.13 7.78 15.77
CA HIS A 95 -5.62 6.71 14.89
C HIS A 95 -6.66 7.21 13.88
N GLU A 96 -7.36 8.32 14.17
CA GLU A 96 -8.26 8.97 13.22
C GLU A 96 -7.50 9.70 12.09
N LEU A 97 -6.24 10.06 12.32
CA LEU A 97 -5.40 10.73 11.33
C LEU A 97 -4.81 9.75 10.32
N THR A 98 -4.69 10.20 9.07
CA THR A 98 -3.85 9.52 8.09
C THR A 98 -2.39 9.55 8.51
N SER A 99 -1.60 8.60 8.03
CA SER A 99 -0.15 8.55 8.30
C SER A 99 0.58 9.86 7.95
N THR A 100 0.15 10.53 6.88
CA THR A 100 0.69 11.82 6.44
C THR A 100 0.29 12.99 7.33
N GLU A 101 -0.96 13.02 7.82
CA GLU A 101 -1.42 14.06 8.75
C GLU A 101 -0.73 13.91 10.11
N LEU A 102 -0.62 12.68 10.61
CA LEU A 102 0.12 12.39 11.83
C LEU A 102 1.60 12.79 11.68
N ASP A 103 2.24 12.50 10.54
CA ASP A 103 3.61 12.95 10.29
C ASP A 103 3.73 14.48 10.41
N LEU A 104 2.77 15.27 9.90
CA LEU A 104 2.77 16.73 10.03
C LEU A 104 2.62 17.21 11.48
N VAL A 105 1.74 16.59 12.27
CA VAL A 105 1.59 16.90 13.71
C VAL A 105 2.92 16.71 14.42
N ILE A 106 3.62 15.62 14.12
CA ILE A 106 4.89 15.29 14.75
C ILE A 106 6.02 16.19 14.25
N LEU A 107 6.02 16.59 12.98
CA LEU A 107 6.95 17.60 12.48
C LEU A 107 6.76 18.94 13.19
N GLY A 108 5.52 19.35 13.48
CA GLY A 108 5.24 20.54 14.29
C GLY A 108 5.76 20.40 15.74
N ALA A 109 5.56 19.24 16.36
CA ALA A 109 6.13 18.95 17.68
C ALA A 109 7.67 18.99 17.65
N ILE A 110 8.29 18.40 16.63
CA ILE A 110 9.74 18.43 16.40
C ILE A 110 10.24 19.87 16.24
N GLN A 111 9.55 20.69 15.44
CA GLN A 111 9.87 22.11 15.27
C GLN A 111 9.84 22.87 16.61
N SER A 112 8.81 22.65 17.43
CA SER A 112 8.68 23.31 18.72
C SER A 112 9.73 22.88 19.77
N SER A 113 10.33 21.70 19.59
CA SER A 113 11.22 21.07 20.57
C SER A 113 12.69 20.99 20.15
N LEU A 114 12.99 21.21 18.86
CA LEU A 114 14.36 21.33 18.36
C LEU A 114 14.85 22.76 18.57
N ASN A 115 15.83 22.90 19.46
CA ASN A 115 16.64 24.10 19.50
C ASN A 115 17.63 24.05 18.30
N CYS A 116 17.42 24.89 17.30
CA CYS A 116 18.23 24.94 16.06
C CYS A 116 19.58 25.65 16.24
N ASN A 117 20.06 25.85 17.47
CA ASN A 117 21.38 26.42 17.69
C ASN A 117 22.45 25.37 17.34
N GLU A 118 23.20 25.60 16.26
CA GLU A 118 24.33 24.75 15.82
C GLU A 118 25.43 24.65 16.88
N VAL A 119 25.50 25.61 17.80
CA VAL A 119 26.52 25.72 18.83
C VAL A 119 25.88 25.78 20.22
N SER A 120 26.21 24.81 21.08
CA SER A 120 25.96 24.93 22.52
C SER A 120 27.00 25.90 23.10
N VAL A 121 26.62 27.16 23.33
CA VAL A 121 27.52 28.13 23.96
C VAL A 121 27.51 27.91 25.47
N SER A 122 28.52 27.18 25.97
CA SER A 122 28.88 27.22 27.38
C SER A 122 30.07 28.15 27.57
N ARG A 123 30.19 28.83 28.73
CA ARG A 123 31.32 29.74 29.05
C ARG A 123 32.72 29.11 28.91
N ARG A 124 32.84 27.80 28.72
CA ARG A 124 34.12 27.06 28.73
C ARG A 124 34.39 26.22 27.48
N SER A 125 33.45 26.12 26.51
CA SER A 125 33.68 25.30 25.32
C SER A 125 32.65 25.56 24.21
N HIS A 126 33.15 25.71 22.98
CA HIS A 126 32.38 25.64 21.74
C HIS A 126 32.46 24.20 21.23
N LYS A 127 31.44 23.38 21.47
CA LYS A 127 31.31 22.06 20.86
C LYS A 127 30.15 22.10 19.87
N HIS A 128 30.38 21.60 18.66
CA HIS A 128 29.32 21.33 17.71
C HIS A 128 28.32 20.38 18.37
N CYS A 129 27.05 20.79 18.43
CA CYS A 129 26.04 20.01 19.16
C CYS A 129 25.70 18.75 18.34
N GLN A 130 26.33 17.61 18.67
CA GLN A 130 26.06 16.34 17.98
C GLN A 130 24.64 15.81 18.25
N GLN A 131 23.96 16.28 19.31
CA GLN A 131 22.58 15.92 19.62
C GLN A 131 21.86 17.02 20.39
N THR A 132 20.95 17.73 19.72
CA THR A 132 19.99 18.61 20.37
C THR A 132 19.11 17.78 21.31
N ARG A 133 19.20 18.03 22.62
CA ARG A 133 18.28 17.42 23.60
C ARG A 133 16.89 18.00 23.42
N MET A 134 16.02 17.27 22.72
CA MET A 134 14.62 17.66 22.53
C MET A 134 13.86 17.56 23.85
N ALA A 135 13.14 18.62 24.20
CA ALA A 135 12.18 18.61 25.31
C ALA A 135 10.78 18.35 24.75
N PHE A 136 10.11 17.31 25.25
CA PHE A 136 8.75 16.97 24.84
C PHE A 136 7.75 17.46 25.89
N TYR A 137 6.60 17.92 25.41
CA TYR A 137 5.52 18.41 26.26
C TYR A 137 4.18 17.85 25.80
N TYR A 138 3.29 17.61 26.75
CA TYR A 138 1.90 17.23 26.51
C TYR A 138 1.00 18.01 27.48
N HIS A 139 0.06 18.80 26.93
CA HIS A 139 -0.75 19.76 27.70
C HIS A 139 0.04 20.58 28.74
N GLY A 140 1.23 21.06 28.35
CA GLY A 140 2.12 21.86 29.22
C GLY A 140 2.95 21.05 30.23
N LYS A 141 2.73 19.74 30.36
CA LYS A 141 3.54 18.85 31.22
C LYS A 141 4.75 18.33 30.45
N ARG A 142 5.93 18.35 31.08
CA ARG A 142 7.16 17.80 30.48
C ARG A 142 7.12 16.27 30.49
N ILE A 143 7.36 15.66 29.34
CA ILE A 143 7.34 14.19 29.17
C ILE A 143 8.65 13.67 28.58
N CYS A 144 8.95 12.38 28.80
CA CYS A 144 10.09 11.73 28.16
C CYS A 144 9.74 11.32 26.72
N LYS A 145 10.79 11.03 25.93
CA LYS A 145 10.65 10.51 24.57
C LYS A 145 9.78 9.25 24.51
N LYS A 146 9.91 8.33 25.48
CA LYS A 146 9.14 7.08 25.52
C LYS A 146 7.63 7.35 25.60
N THR A 147 7.22 8.23 26.52
CA THR A 147 5.82 8.65 26.67
C THR A 147 5.31 9.40 25.45
N PHE A 148 6.13 10.28 24.86
CA PHE A 148 5.77 11.00 23.63
C PHE A 148 5.50 10.04 22.47
N LEU A 149 6.40 9.08 22.23
CA LEU A 149 6.22 8.08 21.19
C LEU A 149 4.96 7.23 21.41
N PHE A 150 4.68 6.88 22.66
CA PHE A 150 3.50 6.11 23.01
C PHE A 150 2.20 6.89 22.79
N LEU A 151 2.11 8.14 23.23
CA LEU A 151 0.94 9.00 23.03
C LEU A 151 0.61 9.17 21.56
N HIS A 152 1.63 9.35 20.72
CA HIS A 152 1.47 9.63 19.30
C HIS A 152 1.49 8.42 18.37
N CYS A 153 1.39 7.20 18.91
CA CYS A 153 1.38 5.96 18.12
C CYS A 153 2.61 5.84 17.18
N LEU A 154 3.80 6.21 17.69
CA LEU A 154 5.03 6.25 16.92
C LEU A 154 6.04 5.19 17.35
N ASN A 155 6.71 4.60 16.34
CA ASN A 155 7.89 3.77 16.55
C ASN A 155 9.15 4.65 16.60
N LYS A 156 10.17 4.21 17.35
CA LYS A 156 11.49 4.89 17.45
C LYS A 156 12.07 5.19 16.08
N ASN A 157 12.04 4.21 15.16
CA ASN A 157 12.58 4.35 13.81
C ASN A 157 11.82 5.41 13.00
N ARG A 158 10.48 5.40 13.05
CA ARG A 158 9.64 6.39 12.37
C ARG A 158 9.95 7.80 12.87
N PHE A 159 10.04 7.99 14.18
CA PHE A 159 10.40 9.28 14.77
C PHE A 159 11.80 9.75 14.33
N CYS A 160 12.81 8.88 14.36
CA CYS A 160 14.16 9.22 13.90
C CYS A 160 14.17 9.61 12.41
N SER A 161 13.40 8.92 11.57
CA SER A 161 13.23 9.30 10.16
C SER A 161 12.56 10.67 10.00
N LEU A 162 11.57 11.00 10.85
CA LEU A 162 10.92 12.32 10.82
C LEU A 162 11.85 13.44 11.27
N VAL A 163 12.67 13.23 12.29
CA VAL A 163 13.70 14.20 12.69
C VAL A 163 14.72 14.43 11.57
N LYS A 164 15.18 13.36 10.90
CA LYS A 164 16.08 13.48 9.74
C LYS A 164 15.42 14.24 8.59
N HIS A 165 14.16 13.94 8.29
CA HIS A 165 13.38 14.65 7.26
C HIS A 165 13.23 16.13 7.59
N TYR A 166 12.85 16.47 8.83
CA TYR A 166 12.70 17.85 9.27
C TYR A 166 13.99 18.66 9.10
N ARG A 167 15.14 18.09 9.50
CA ARG A 167 16.44 18.76 9.34
C ARG A 167 16.79 19.06 7.88
N LYS A 168 16.38 18.20 6.95
CA LYS A 168 16.68 18.35 5.52
C LYS A 168 15.64 19.21 4.78
N ASN A 169 14.37 19.05 5.11
CA ASN A 169 13.25 19.52 4.29
C ASN A 169 12.22 20.38 5.06
N GLY A 170 12.45 20.66 6.35
CA GLY A 170 11.54 21.41 7.22
C GLY A 170 10.18 20.73 7.43
N LEU A 171 9.11 21.53 7.48
CA LEU A 171 7.72 21.08 7.68
C LEU A 171 7.05 20.48 6.43
N SER A 172 7.81 20.23 5.37
CA SER A 172 7.24 19.65 4.15
C SER A 172 6.70 18.24 4.40
N VAL A 173 5.63 17.87 3.67
CA VAL A 173 5.03 16.53 3.75
C VAL A 173 6.07 15.47 3.39
N ARG A 174 6.27 14.50 4.27
CA ARG A 174 7.16 13.36 3.99
C ARG A 174 6.56 12.49 2.89
N VAL A 175 7.19 12.50 1.73
CA VAL A 175 6.80 11.64 0.61
C VAL A 175 7.54 10.32 0.73
N ASN A 176 6.80 9.21 0.92
CA ASN A 176 7.39 7.89 0.87
C ASN A 176 7.98 7.63 -0.53
N GLY A 177 9.22 7.14 -0.60
CA GLY A 177 9.94 6.92 -1.88
C GLY A 177 9.25 5.92 -2.82
N ASN A 178 8.35 5.09 -2.31
CA ASN A 178 7.62 4.10 -3.08
C ASN A 178 6.46 4.63 -3.94
N LYS A 179 6.18 5.94 -3.98
CA LYS A 179 5.03 6.47 -4.76
C LYS A 179 5.10 6.22 -6.27
N LYS A 180 6.26 5.83 -6.81
CA LYS A 180 6.45 5.58 -8.26
C LYS A 180 6.91 4.17 -8.61
N ARG A 181 7.20 3.32 -7.61
CA ARG A 181 7.66 1.96 -7.87
C ARG A 181 6.45 1.03 -7.86
N LEU A 182 5.97 0.68 -9.05
CA LEU A 182 5.05 -0.45 -9.19
C LEU A 182 5.69 -1.67 -8.51
N PRO A 183 4.92 -2.45 -7.74
CA PRO A 183 5.45 -3.68 -7.16
C PRO A 183 5.99 -4.54 -8.30
N SER A 184 7.13 -5.21 -8.09
CA SER A 184 7.75 -6.03 -9.14
C SER A 184 6.83 -7.13 -9.68
N SER A 185 5.72 -7.42 -8.99
CA SER A 185 4.68 -8.37 -9.35
C SER A 185 3.53 -7.76 -10.18
N ALA A 186 3.55 -6.46 -10.47
CA ALA A 186 2.56 -5.84 -11.33
C ALA A 186 2.77 -6.28 -12.78
N PHE A 187 1.78 -7.01 -13.32
CA PHE A 187 1.76 -7.36 -14.75
C PHE A 187 1.73 -6.09 -15.62
N SER A 188 2.38 -6.14 -16.78
CA SER A 188 2.36 -5.02 -17.73
C SER A 188 0.94 -4.77 -18.25
N SER A 189 0.69 -3.55 -18.73
CA SER A 189 -0.57 -3.23 -19.42
C SER A 189 -0.82 -4.17 -20.59
N GLU A 190 0.24 -4.54 -21.32
CA GLU A 190 0.17 -5.48 -22.43
C GLU A 190 -0.37 -6.85 -22.00
N THR A 191 0.09 -7.40 -20.87
CA THR A 191 -0.43 -8.68 -20.36
C THR A 191 -1.92 -8.58 -19.98
N ILE A 192 -2.34 -7.45 -19.40
CA ILE A 192 -3.75 -7.21 -19.05
C ILE A 192 -4.61 -7.13 -20.33
N GLU A 193 -4.16 -6.40 -21.34
CA GLU A 193 -4.83 -6.29 -22.63
C GLU A 193 -4.97 -7.65 -23.33
N GLN A 194 -3.95 -8.50 -23.23
CA GLN A 194 -4.01 -9.86 -23.78
C GLN A 194 -5.08 -10.72 -23.11
N VAL A 195 -5.24 -10.63 -21.79
CA VAL A 195 -6.31 -11.34 -21.05
C VAL A 195 -7.67 -10.84 -21.50
N VAL A 196 -7.87 -9.52 -21.57
CA VAL A 196 -9.14 -8.92 -21.99
C VAL A 196 -9.47 -9.32 -23.42
N LYS A 197 -8.50 -9.22 -24.34
CA LYS A 197 -8.66 -9.60 -25.75
C LYS A 197 -9.04 -11.07 -25.90
N PHE A 198 -8.39 -11.96 -25.14
CA PHE A 198 -8.76 -13.38 -25.13
C PHE A 198 -10.22 -13.58 -24.72
N ILE A 199 -10.64 -13.01 -23.58
CA ILE A 199 -12.01 -13.15 -23.07
C ILE A 199 -13.04 -12.62 -24.07
N LEU A 200 -12.79 -11.46 -24.68
CA LEU A 200 -13.69 -10.85 -25.66
C LEU A 200 -13.80 -11.67 -26.94
N ASN A 201 -12.68 -12.19 -27.43
CA ASN A 201 -12.67 -13.07 -28.61
C ASN A 201 -13.43 -14.37 -28.33
N THR A 202 -13.19 -15.01 -27.19
CA THR A 202 -13.96 -16.19 -26.77
C THR A 202 -15.44 -15.88 -26.68
N ALA A 203 -15.82 -14.72 -26.14
CA ALA A 203 -17.21 -14.30 -26.08
C ALA A 203 -17.81 -14.03 -27.46
N GLU A 204 -17.06 -13.46 -28.39
CA GLU A 204 -17.53 -13.23 -29.76
C GLU A 204 -17.78 -14.55 -30.51
N GLU A 205 -16.89 -15.54 -30.32
CA GLU A 205 -16.97 -16.84 -31.02
C GLU A 205 -17.99 -17.80 -30.40
N GLN A 206 -18.11 -17.81 -29.06
CA GLN A 206 -18.83 -18.86 -28.34
C GLN A 206 -20.08 -18.37 -27.60
N ALA A 207 -20.32 -17.06 -27.47
CA ALA A 207 -21.51 -16.61 -26.75
C ALA A 207 -22.79 -16.88 -27.55
N LEU A 208 -23.87 -17.18 -26.81
CA LEU A 208 -25.19 -17.35 -27.39
C LEU A 208 -25.72 -16.02 -27.92
N LEU A 209 -26.10 -16.01 -29.20
CA LEU A 209 -26.83 -14.90 -29.81
C LEU A 209 -28.29 -14.98 -29.36
N LEU A 210 -28.67 -14.16 -28.39
CA LEU A 210 -30.04 -14.09 -27.90
C LEU A 210 -30.75 -12.89 -28.53
N PRO A 211 -31.90 -13.08 -29.21
CA PRO A 211 -32.70 -11.96 -29.69
C PRO A 211 -33.32 -11.23 -28.50
N GLY A 212 -32.86 -10.02 -28.22
CA GLY A 212 -33.39 -9.16 -27.17
C GLY A 212 -32.70 -9.32 -25.81
N ARG A 213 -33.40 -8.92 -24.75
CA ARG A 213 -32.83 -8.85 -23.39
C ARG A 213 -32.85 -10.20 -22.71
N VAL A 214 -31.72 -10.57 -22.10
CA VAL A 214 -31.59 -11.80 -21.32
C VAL A 214 -32.38 -11.69 -20.00
N PRO A 215 -33.32 -12.60 -19.71
CA PRO A 215 -34.02 -12.66 -18.43
C PRO A 215 -33.05 -12.75 -17.25
N GLY A 216 -33.33 -12.02 -16.16
CA GLY A 216 -32.47 -12.00 -14.97
C GLY A 216 -31.28 -11.02 -15.04
N PHE A 217 -31.00 -10.44 -16.22
CA PHE A 217 -29.96 -9.42 -16.37
C PHE A 217 -30.57 -8.03 -16.59
N LYS A 218 -30.03 -7.02 -15.89
CA LYS A 218 -30.38 -5.60 -16.12
C LYS A 218 -29.77 -5.05 -17.41
N ARG A 219 -28.58 -5.56 -17.75
CA ARG A 219 -27.80 -5.17 -18.92
C ARG A 219 -28.29 -5.87 -20.18
N ILE A 220 -28.18 -5.18 -21.31
CA ILE A 220 -28.63 -5.65 -22.63
C ILE A 220 -27.46 -6.28 -23.39
N ASP A 221 -26.23 -5.87 -23.09
CA ASP A 221 -24.96 -6.29 -23.69
C ASP A 221 -24.34 -7.56 -23.04
N VAL A 222 -25.14 -8.34 -22.31
CA VAL A 222 -24.64 -9.56 -21.65
C VAL A 222 -24.32 -10.62 -22.69
N ARG A 223 -23.07 -11.11 -22.67
CA ARG A 223 -22.61 -12.22 -23.50
C ARG A 223 -22.57 -13.49 -22.67
N LEU A 224 -23.46 -14.44 -22.98
CA LEU A 224 -23.57 -15.70 -22.26
C LEU A 224 -22.77 -16.81 -22.95
N LEU A 225 -21.70 -17.24 -22.28
CA LEU A 225 -20.89 -18.39 -22.67
C LEU A 225 -21.59 -19.70 -22.24
N PRO A 226 -21.52 -20.77 -23.05
CA PRO A 226 -22.07 -22.09 -22.74
C PRO A 226 -21.62 -22.65 -21.40
N SER A 227 -22.49 -23.44 -20.76
CA SER A 227 -22.24 -24.05 -19.43
C SER A 227 -21.07 -25.06 -19.43
N VAL A 228 -20.74 -25.63 -20.61
CA VAL A 228 -19.60 -26.54 -20.79
C VAL A 228 -18.26 -25.83 -20.59
N LEU A 229 -18.22 -24.51 -20.77
CA LEU A 229 -17.03 -23.71 -20.54
C LEU A 229 -16.93 -23.39 -19.06
N THR A 230 -15.72 -23.44 -18.53
CA THR A 230 -15.43 -22.99 -17.16
C THR A 230 -14.34 -21.92 -17.22
N LYS A 231 -14.30 -21.00 -16.24
CA LYS A 231 -13.21 -20.01 -16.15
C LYS A 231 -11.85 -20.70 -16.15
N HIS A 232 -11.76 -21.86 -15.51
CA HIS A 232 -10.54 -22.64 -15.42
C HIS A 232 -10.14 -23.31 -16.75
N SER A 233 -11.08 -23.89 -17.49
CA SER A 233 -10.79 -24.44 -18.83
C SER A 233 -10.35 -23.35 -19.80
N LEU A 234 -11.02 -22.19 -19.78
CA LEU A 234 -10.64 -21.04 -20.60
C LEU A 234 -9.27 -20.48 -20.20
N TRP A 235 -8.97 -20.42 -18.91
CA TRP A 235 -7.65 -20.04 -18.43
C TRP A 235 -6.55 -20.99 -18.92
N LYS A 236 -6.80 -22.32 -18.95
CA LYS A 236 -5.84 -23.27 -19.52
C LYS A 236 -5.58 -23.01 -21.00
N THR A 237 -6.64 -22.84 -21.80
CA THR A 237 -6.52 -22.50 -23.22
C THR A 237 -5.77 -21.18 -23.43
N TYR A 238 -6.04 -20.17 -22.61
CA TYR A 238 -5.28 -18.92 -22.61
C TYR A 238 -3.79 -19.15 -22.33
N CYS A 239 -3.44 -19.93 -21.31
CA CYS A 239 -2.05 -20.27 -20.99
C CYS A 239 -1.36 -21.00 -22.14
N GLU A 240 -2.02 -21.95 -22.79
CA GLU A 240 -1.50 -22.67 -23.96
C GLU A 240 -1.21 -21.73 -25.13
N ILE A 241 -2.15 -20.84 -25.47
CA ILE A 241 -2.00 -19.84 -26.53
C ILE A 241 -0.86 -18.87 -26.20
N SER A 242 -0.83 -18.34 -24.97
CA SER A 242 0.23 -17.43 -24.52
C SER A 242 1.60 -18.09 -24.60
N THR A 243 1.71 -19.35 -24.17
CA THR A 243 2.96 -20.12 -24.23
C THR A 243 3.40 -20.36 -25.67
N SER A 244 2.48 -20.71 -26.58
CA SER A 244 2.81 -20.88 -28.01
C SER A 244 3.27 -19.59 -28.68
N GLN A 245 2.85 -18.43 -28.16
CA GLN A 245 3.26 -17.11 -28.64
C GLN A 245 4.52 -16.58 -27.93
N GLY A 246 5.12 -17.36 -27.02
CA GLY A 246 6.29 -16.95 -26.23
C GLY A 246 6.00 -15.82 -25.23
N LYS A 247 4.74 -15.66 -24.82
CA LYS A 247 4.29 -14.59 -23.93
C LYS A 247 4.04 -15.10 -22.51
N ASN A 248 4.30 -14.23 -21.54
CA ASN A 248 3.94 -14.49 -20.14
C ASN A 248 2.42 -14.49 -19.97
N HIS A 249 1.92 -15.38 -19.12
CA HIS A 249 0.51 -15.47 -18.78
C HIS A 249 0.27 -15.18 -17.30
N VAL A 250 -0.92 -14.72 -16.95
CA VAL A 250 -1.33 -14.51 -15.56
C VAL A 250 -1.72 -15.83 -14.89
N GLY A 251 -1.58 -15.89 -13.56
CA GLY A 251 -2.12 -17.00 -12.76
C GLY A 251 -3.65 -17.01 -12.73
N TYR A 252 -4.24 -18.17 -12.42
CA TYR A 252 -5.70 -18.38 -12.47
C TYR A 252 -6.51 -17.39 -11.63
N SER A 253 -6.08 -17.12 -10.39
CA SER A 253 -6.79 -16.14 -9.52
C SER A 253 -6.81 -14.76 -10.15
N LYS A 254 -5.66 -14.31 -10.66
CA LYS A 254 -5.54 -12.99 -11.29
C LYS A 254 -6.34 -12.91 -12.59
N PHE A 255 -6.38 -14.00 -13.37
CA PHE A 255 -7.25 -14.11 -14.53
C PHE A 255 -8.72 -13.91 -14.15
N CYS A 256 -9.19 -14.56 -13.08
CA CYS A 256 -10.56 -14.43 -12.59
C CYS A 256 -10.87 -13.01 -12.08
N ASP A 257 -9.91 -12.37 -11.40
CA ASP A 257 -10.03 -11.00 -10.93
C ASP A 257 -10.13 -10.01 -12.09
N LEU A 258 -9.22 -10.12 -13.07
CA LEU A 258 -9.22 -9.29 -14.27
C LEU A 258 -10.51 -9.45 -15.08
N TRP A 259 -10.99 -10.69 -15.23
CA TRP A 259 -12.29 -10.95 -15.87
C TRP A 259 -13.40 -10.22 -15.14
N SER A 260 -13.48 -10.36 -13.81
CA SER A 260 -14.57 -9.78 -13.02
C SER A 260 -14.54 -8.25 -13.02
N GLN A 261 -13.35 -7.64 -13.09
CA GLN A 261 -13.16 -6.19 -13.10
C GLN A 261 -13.36 -5.58 -14.49
N LEU A 262 -12.84 -6.21 -15.55
CA LEU A 262 -12.73 -5.61 -16.88
C LEU A 262 -13.76 -6.17 -17.88
N CYS A 263 -14.22 -7.41 -17.68
CA CYS A 263 -15.19 -8.09 -18.54
C CYS A 263 -16.43 -8.58 -17.77
N PRO A 264 -17.07 -7.77 -16.90
CA PRO A 264 -18.18 -8.24 -16.06
C PRO A 264 -19.44 -8.64 -16.86
N PHE A 265 -19.55 -8.25 -18.14
CA PHE A 265 -20.67 -8.58 -19.03
C PHE A 265 -20.53 -9.94 -19.72
N VAL A 266 -19.33 -10.55 -19.71
CA VAL A 266 -19.12 -11.90 -20.23
C VAL A 266 -19.33 -12.89 -19.07
N LEU A 267 -20.35 -13.72 -19.18
CA LEU A 267 -20.77 -14.61 -18.11
C LEU A 267 -20.90 -16.04 -18.62
N ILE A 268 -20.46 -16.99 -17.81
CA ILE A 268 -20.67 -18.41 -18.06
C ILE A 268 -22.04 -18.80 -17.51
N MET A 269 -22.85 -19.44 -18.33
CA MET A 269 -24.17 -19.92 -17.93
C MET A 269 -24.05 -20.96 -16.83
N ARG A 270 -24.97 -20.91 -15.87
CA ARG A 270 -25.05 -21.96 -14.86
C ARG A 270 -25.61 -23.23 -15.50
N PRO A 271 -25.14 -24.42 -15.10
CA PRO A 271 -25.77 -25.67 -15.50
C PRO A 271 -27.29 -25.60 -15.27
N ALA A 272 -28.07 -26.07 -16.25
CA ALA A 272 -29.53 -26.03 -16.33
C ALA A 272 -30.18 -24.71 -16.80
N THR A 273 -29.41 -23.63 -17.00
CA THR A 273 -29.93 -22.41 -17.68
C THR A 273 -29.73 -22.42 -19.19
N ASP A 274 -28.91 -23.35 -19.68
CA ASP A 274 -28.56 -23.62 -21.07
C ASP A 274 -29.51 -24.60 -21.76
N LEU A 275 -30.53 -25.05 -21.04
CA LEU A 275 -31.54 -25.98 -21.55
C LEU A 275 -32.60 -25.22 -22.36
N CYS A 276 -32.99 -25.77 -23.51
CA CYS A 276 -34.15 -25.29 -24.25
C CYS A 276 -35.44 -25.49 -23.41
N TRP A 277 -36.54 -24.86 -23.84
CA TRP A 277 -37.83 -24.96 -23.14
C TRP A 277 -38.29 -26.40 -22.89
N THR A 278 -38.10 -27.29 -23.87
CA THR A 278 -38.47 -28.71 -23.77
C THR A 278 -37.59 -29.44 -22.74
N CYS A 279 -36.26 -29.28 -22.80
CA CYS A 279 -35.35 -29.82 -21.79
C CYS A 279 -35.65 -29.30 -20.38
N GLN A 280 -35.99 -28.01 -20.23
CA GLN A 280 -36.40 -27.45 -18.93
C GLN A 280 -37.68 -28.10 -18.42
N LYS A 281 -38.69 -28.25 -19.28
CA LYS A 281 -39.98 -28.87 -18.91
C LYS A 281 -39.79 -30.33 -18.51
N ASN A 282 -39.04 -31.09 -19.29
CA ASN A 282 -38.77 -32.51 -19.04
C ASN A 282 -37.95 -32.71 -17.76
N ASN A 283 -36.89 -31.93 -17.53
CA ASN A 283 -36.12 -32.01 -16.28
C ASN A 283 -36.96 -31.62 -15.05
N ASN A 284 -37.83 -30.61 -15.17
CA ASN A 284 -38.80 -30.29 -14.10
C ASN A 284 -39.77 -31.44 -13.84
N LEU A 285 -40.22 -32.15 -14.89
CA LEU A 285 -41.10 -33.30 -14.75
C LEU A 285 -40.38 -34.45 -14.03
N ILE A 286 -39.16 -34.78 -14.44
CA ILE A 286 -38.32 -35.81 -13.80
C ILE A 286 -38.10 -35.49 -12.32
N GLN A 287 -37.84 -34.22 -11.97
CA GLN A 287 -37.70 -33.81 -10.56
C GLN A 287 -39.00 -33.99 -9.76
N LYS A 288 -40.17 -33.80 -10.39
CA LYS A 288 -41.49 -33.92 -9.74
C LYS A 288 -42.00 -35.35 -9.65
N THR A 289 -41.49 -36.28 -10.47
CA THR A 289 -41.93 -37.68 -10.49
C THR A 289 -41.30 -38.55 -9.40
N ALA A 290 -40.47 -37.99 -8.50
CA ALA A 290 -39.76 -38.72 -7.45
C ALA A 290 -40.67 -39.63 -6.59
N ASN A 291 -41.92 -39.20 -6.33
CA ASN A 291 -42.91 -39.92 -5.52
C ASN A 291 -43.98 -40.67 -6.35
N LEU A 292 -43.83 -40.72 -7.68
CA LEU A 292 -44.77 -41.38 -8.58
C LEU A 292 -44.37 -42.85 -8.84
N PRO A 293 -45.29 -43.68 -9.36
CA PRO A 293 -44.99 -45.05 -9.75
C PRO A 293 -43.85 -45.15 -10.77
N GLU A 294 -43.13 -46.28 -10.75
CA GLU A 294 -41.92 -46.49 -11.57
C GLU A 294 -42.19 -46.33 -13.09
N ALA A 295 -43.37 -46.73 -13.56
CA ALA A 295 -43.77 -46.59 -14.96
C ALA A 295 -43.77 -45.13 -15.42
N GLU A 296 -44.23 -44.20 -14.58
CA GLU A 296 -44.29 -42.76 -14.90
C GLU A 296 -42.90 -42.12 -14.84
N LYS A 297 -42.03 -42.61 -13.95
CA LYS A 297 -40.63 -42.18 -13.89
C LYS A 297 -39.86 -42.57 -15.16
N VAL A 298 -39.99 -43.83 -15.58
CA VAL A 298 -39.36 -44.35 -16.80
C VAL A 298 -39.84 -43.59 -18.03
N GLU A 299 -41.13 -43.29 -18.11
CA GLU A 299 -41.70 -42.52 -19.22
C GLU A 299 -41.19 -41.06 -19.24
N ALA A 300 -41.08 -40.41 -18.08
CA ALA A 300 -40.51 -39.06 -17.99
C ALA A 300 -39.04 -39.01 -18.44
N VAL A 301 -38.23 -40.03 -18.11
CA VAL A 301 -36.83 -40.14 -18.57
C VAL A 301 -36.77 -40.42 -20.07
N ARG A 302 -37.59 -41.34 -20.58
CA ARG A 302 -37.66 -41.67 -22.02
C ARG A 302 -38.00 -40.44 -22.88
N ASN A 303 -38.93 -39.60 -22.42
CA ASN A 303 -39.29 -38.37 -23.11
C ASN A 303 -38.15 -37.35 -23.14
N GLN A 304 -37.26 -37.35 -22.13
CA GLN A 304 -36.05 -36.53 -22.15
C GLN A 304 -34.99 -37.11 -23.11
N GLU A 305 -34.78 -38.42 -23.09
CA GLU A 305 -33.83 -39.09 -23.99
C GLU A 305 -34.21 -38.95 -25.46
N GLN A 306 -35.49 -38.96 -25.80
CA GLN A 306 -35.95 -38.76 -27.18
C GLN A 306 -35.72 -37.33 -27.71
N HIS A 307 -35.55 -36.35 -26.82
CA HIS A 307 -35.38 -34.96 -27.18
C HIS A 307 -33.90 -34.55 -27.32
N LEU A 308 -33.01 -35.23 -26.61
CA LEU A 308 -31.55 -35.03 -26.65
C LEU A 308 -30.94 -35.56 -27.95
#